data_AF-A0A921CL58-F1
#
_entry.id   AF-A0A921CL58-F1
#
_cell.length_a   1.000
_cell.length_b   1.000
_cell.length_c   1.000
_cell.angle_alpha   90.00
_cell.angle_beta   90.00
_cell.angle_gamma   90.00
#
_symmetry.space_group_name_H-M   'P 1'
#
loop_
_entity.id
_entity.type
_entity.pdbx_description
1 polymer ?
#
loop_
_entity_poly.entity_id
_entity_poly.type
_entity_poly.pdbx_seq_one_letter_code
_entity_poly.pdbx_strand_id
1 'polypeptide(L)'
;GEAVHVAWVTEEAGGYSSIWHAVFDPEARSLESPAPVATLRMIRGKVLQGPAVGGIGTQAVLAWSTGQRMGVSGAFDVPDGGGGISRETLNAQGGGLGQAGSPVGQRLGDQAAYVLVPHTPATTLTIHPLSDEEVIAVWRGPRLQIEGNRAWIILSGWVQRHASARLQIVLASVDEEGRSGLTIVTKTWSPSLWPDLAVGGDGTLRATWLEPIGDDKYQIVVASTAPEALEALGGFRLVEWVGEIATVGFDIMGLLSFAPLVLGWIILPLGLVLVGTFVSPSGVRGWQAIAWLGVAALLQLACKRFLFPALLPLGPDPAETALSLLPTLLGAGLAWIYWRRVEKPLLLAAYGFFAGTDAIFSLFVMLPRLLWAA
;
A
#
# COMPACT_ATOMS: atom_id res chain seq x y z
N GLY A 1 22.86 14.23 36.14
CA GLY A 1 22.89 12.81 35.73
C GLY A 1 22.03 12.64 34.51
N GLU A 2 22.36 11.66 33.67
CA GLU A 2 21.48 11.24 32.57
C GLU A 2 20.26 10.56 33.20
N ALA A 3 19.06 11.10 32.95
CA ALA A 3 17.82 10.56 33.52
C ALA A 3 17.48 9.22 32.87
N VAL A 4 17.36 8.15 33.67
CA VAL A 4 17.01 6.83 33.14
C VAL A 4 15.50 6.68 33.15
N HIS A 5 14.87 6.71 31.98
CA HIS A 5 13.43 6.55 31.88
C HIS A 5 13.03 5.07 31.96
N VAL A 6 12.03 4.79 32.79
CA VAL A 6 11.49 3.44 32.97
C VAL A 6 10.01 3.47 32.69
N ALA A 7 9.52 2.49 31.93
CA ALA A 7 8.12 2.31 31.64
C ALA A 7 7.73 0.84 31.80
N TRP A 8 6.54 0.58 32.33
CA TRP A 8 6.04 -0.78 32.54
C TRP A 8 4.53 -0.85 32.42
N VAL A 9 4.03 -2.08 32.37
CA VAL A 9 2.61 -2.39 32.30
C VAL A 9 2.18 -3.06 33.59
N THR A 10 1.01 -2.68 34.09
CA THR A 10 0.28 -3.45 35.12
C THR A 10 -1.04 -3.94 34.55
N GLU A 11 -1.31 -5.23 34.67
CA GLU A 11 -2.63 -5.78 34.39
C GLU A 11 -3.57 -5.45 35.56
N GLU A 12 -4.75 -4.93 35.24
CA GLU A 12 -5.76 -4.53 36.21
C GLU A 12 -6.98 -5.46 36.15
N ALA A 13 -7.73 -5.50 37.25
CA ALA A 13 -8.98 -6.23 37.29
C ALA A 13 -9.97 -5.70 36.23
N GLY A 14 -10.80 -6.59 35.67
CA GLY A 14 -11.80 -6.22 34.66
C GLY A 14 -11.27 -6.11 33.23
N GLY A 15 -10.06 -6.61 32.95
CA GLY A 15 -9.49 -6.63 31.60
C GLY A 15 -8.92 -5.29 31.17
N TYR A 16 -8.40 -4.50 32.11
CA TYR A 16 -7.69 -3.27 31.84
C TYR A 16 -6.18 -3.49 31.96
N SER A 17 -5.40 -2.66 31.27
CA SER A 17 -3.95 -2.61 31.42
C SER A 17 -3.50 -1.16 31.47
N SER A 18 -2.71 -0.82 32.48
CA SER A 18 -2.19 0.53 32.65
C SER A 18 -0.70 0.58 32.32
N ILE A 19 -0.32 1.60 31.57
CA ILE A 19 1.06 1.94 31.25
C ILE A 19 1.52 3.01 32.23
N TRP A 20 2.65 2.76 32.86
CA TRP A 20 3.27 3.63 33.84
C TRP A 20 4.61 4.13 33.35
N HIS A 21 5.00 5.32 33.81
CA HIS A 21 6.30 5.93 33.59
C HIS A 21 6.88 6.41 34.90
N ALA A 22 8.20 6.33 35.03
CA ALA A 22 8.95 7.00 36.07
C ALA A 22 10.38 7.30 35.59
N VAL A 23 11.06 8.19 36.31
CA VAL A 23 12.49 8.42 36.16
C VAL A 23 13.22 7.67 37.26
N PHE A 24 14.21 6.88 36.88
CA PHE A 24 15.13 6.22 37.77
C PHE A 24 16.39 7.06 37.91
N ASP A 25 16.73 7.41 39.16
CA ASP A 25 18.00 8.03 39.49
C ASP A 25 19.02 6.92 39.83
N PRO A 26 20.02 6.68 38.97
CA PRO A 26 21.03 5.65 39.21
C PRO A 26 21.97 5.97 40.37
N GLU A 27 22.17 7.26 40.70
CA GLU A 27 23.04 7.68 41.81
C GLU A 27 22.33 7.47 43.15
N ALA A 28 21.08 7.94 43.26
CA ALA A 28 20.26 7.74 44.45
C ALA A 28 19.68 6.31 44.55
N ARG A 29 19.73 5.53 43.47
CA ARG A 29 19.11 4.19 43.33
C ARG A 29 17.63 4.20 43.67
N SER A 30 16.95 5.29 43.37
CA SER A 30 15.53 5.48 43.66
C SER A 30 14.75 5.74 42.39
N LEU A 31 13.52 5.24 42.36
CA LEU A 31 12.55 5.56 41.34
C LEU A 31 11.71 6.76 41.82
N GLU A 32 11.56 7.77 40.99
CA GLU A 32 10.59 8.84 41.25
C GLU A 32 9.16 8.27 41.29
N SER A 33 8.24 9.06 41.86
CA SER A 33 6.83 8.68 41.96
C SER A 33 6.27 8.31 40.58
N PRO A 34 5.79 7.07 40.38
CA PRO A 34 5.24 6.63 39.11
C PRO A 34 4.05 7.47 38.66
N ALA A 35 4.04 7.87 37.40
CA ALA A 35 2.93 8.57 36.75
C ALA A 35 2.17 7.61 35.82
N PRO A 36 0.83 7.57 35.89
CA PRO A 36 0.04 6.82 34.93
C PRO A 36 0.05 7.55 33.58
N VAL A 37 0.35 6.82 32.52
CA VAL A 37 0.47 7.36 31.15
C VAL A 37 -0.80 7.10 30.36
N ALA A 38 -1.28 5.85 30.40
CA ALA A 38 -2.49 5.43 29.71
C ALA A 38 -3.11 4.22 30.40
N THR A 39 -4.44 4.16 30.44
CA THR A 39 -5.19 2.97 30.86
C THR A 39 -6.00 2.48 29.66
N LEU A 40 -5.77 1.22 29.29
CA LEU A 40 -6.31 0.59 28.09
C LEU A 40 -7.29 -0.49 28.49
N ARG A 41 -8.46 -0.52 27.85
CA ARG A 41 -9.38 -1.64 27.96
C ARG A 41 -8.95 -2.72 26.97
N MET A 42 -8.52 -3.86 27.47
CA MET A 42 -8.05 -4.96 26.64
C MET A 42 -9.24 -5.70 26.01
N ILE A 43 -9.14 -5.94 24.70
CA ILE A 43 -10.07 -6.80 23.98
C ILE A 43 -9.61 -8.25 24.14
N ARG A 44 -10.56 -9.18 24.35
CA ARG A 44 -10.27 -10.60 24.46
C ARG A 44 -9.51 -11.10 23.22
N GLY A 45 -8.36 -11.76 23.44
CA GLY A 45 -7.51 -12.29 22.36
C GLY A 45 -6.45 -11.31 21.84
N LYS A 46 -6.47 -10.05 22.31
CA LYS A 46 -5.43 -9.07 22.05
C LYS A 46 -4.45 -9.01 23.22
N VAL A 47 -3.22 -8.59 22.93
CA VAL A 47 -2.15 -8.37 23.90
C VAL A 47 -1.60 -6.97 23.73
N LEU A 48 -1.17 -6.36 24.85
CA LEU A 48 -0.40 -5.14 24.84
C LEU A 48 1.07 -5.50 24.60
N GLN A 49 1.72 -4.78 23.70
CA GLN A 49 3.12 -4.99 23.35
C GLN A 49 3.88 -3.67 23.54
N GLY A 50 5.05 -3.75 24.20
CA GLY A 50 5.74 -2.59 24.75
C GLY A 50 5.44 -2.41 26.25
N PRO A 51 5.56 -1.20 26.81
CA PRO A 51 6.01 0.03 26.16
C PRO A 51 7.52 0.00 25.82
N ALA A 52 7.90 0.70 24.76
CA ALA A 52 9.27 1.14 24.53
C ALA A 52 9.40 2.59 25.00
N VAL A 53 10.53 2.94 25.61
CA VAL A 53 10.76 4.27 26.21
C VAL A 53 12.15 4.80 25.87
N GLY A 54 12.26 6.11 25.67
CA GLY A 54 13.54 6.82 25.54
C GLY A 54 13.39 8.32 25.79
N GLY A 55 14.48 9.00 26.14
CA GLY A 55 14.49 10.44 26.40
C GLY A 55 14.77 11.25 25.14
N ILE A 56 14.04 12.36 24.94
CA ILE A 56 14.34 13.40 23.96
C ILE A 56 14.35 14.75 24.68
N GLY A 57 15.54 15.35 24.79
CA GLY A 57 15.72 16.65 25.44
C GLY A 57 15.08 16.73 26.83
N THR A 58 13.97 17.46 26.95
CA THR A 58 13.24 17.65 28.23
C THR A 58 11.99 16.77 28.38
N GLN A 59 11.86 15.72 27.58
CA GLN A 59 10.69 14.82 27.57
C GLN A 59 11.11 13.36 27.40
N ALA A 60 10.22 12.44 27.73
CA ALA A 60 10.34 11.03 27.39
C ALA A 60 9.32 10.67 26.30
N VAL A 61 9.72 9.87 25.32
CA VAL A 61 8.83 9.26 24.35
C VAL A 61 8.51 7.85 24.81
N LEU A 62 7.23 7.53 24.95
CA LEU A 62 6.76 6.17 25.19
C LEU A 62 5.92 5.71 24.01
N ALA A 63 6.19 4.51 23.49
CA ALA A 63 5.45 3.92 22.39
C ALA A 63 4.96 2.51 22.74
N TRP A 64 3.75 2.16 22.31
CA TRP A 64 3.16 0.83 22.53
C TRP A 64 2.25 0.44 21.37
N SER A 65 1.87 -0.83 21.33
CA SER A 65 0.83 -1.32 20.42
C SER A 65 -0.08 -2.34 21.10
N THR A 66 -1.32 -2.42 20.62
CA THR A 66 -2.26 -3.48 20.96
C THR A 66 -2.55 -4.28 19.70
N GLY A 67 -2.55 -5.61 19.80
CA GLY A 67 -2.73 -6.47 18.63
C GLY A 67 -2.97 -7.92 19.01
N GLN A 68 -3.26 -8.78 18.03
CA GLN A 68 -3.45 -10.21 18.30
C GLN A 68 -2.15 -10.88 18.73
N ARG A 69 -2.26 -11.91 19.58
CA ARG A 69 -1.16 -12.82 19.85
C ARG A 69 -1.00 -13.80 18.66
N MET A 70 -0.47 -13.32 17.54
CA MET A 70 -0.17 -14.17 16.39
C MET A 70 1.20 -14.83 16.58
N GLY A 71 1.24 -16.16 16.42
CA GLY A 71 2.49 -16.89 16.26
C GLY A 71 3.11 -16.62 14.89
N VAL A 72 4.37 -17.01 14.74
CA VAL A 72 5.16 -16.94 13.50
C VAL A 72 4.38 -17.52 12.33
N SER A 73 3.88 -18.76 12.49
CA SER A 73 3.04 -19.44 11.50
C SER A 73 1.74 -18.71 11.20
N GLY A 74 1.09 -18.08 12.19
CA GLY A 74 -0.16 -17.33 11.97
C GLY A 74 0.03 -16.03 11.19
N ALA A 75 1.23 -15.45 11.21
CA ALA A 75 1.59 -14.32 10.33
C ALA A 75 1.90 -14.78 8.89
N PHE A 76 2.22 -16.06 8.71
CA PHE A 76 2.59 -16.70 7.43
C PHE A 76 1.48 -17.56 6.81
N ASP A 77 0.44 -17.95 7.56
CA ASP A 77 -0.79 -18.61 7.06
C ASP A 77 -1.69 -17.66 6.25
N VAL A 78 -1.16 -16.48 5.96
CA VAL A 78 -1.66 -15.58 4.93
C VAL A 78 -1.33 -16.25 3.60
N PRO A 79 -2.33 -16.61 2.77
CA PRO A 79 -2.10 -17.47 1.63
C PRO A 79 -0.95 -16.94 0.75
N ASP A 80 0.10 -17.73 0.61
CA ASP A 80 1.26 -17.54 -0.30
C ASP A 80 0.87 -17.44 -1.79
N GLY A 81 -0.41 -17.26 -2.11
CA GLY A 81 -0.96 -17.33 -3.45
C GLY A 81 -1.62 -16.03 -3.87
N GLY A 82 -0.86 -14.94 -4.04
CA GLY A 82 -1.21 -13.76 -4.85
C GLY A 82 -2.47 -12.96 -4.49
N GLY A 83 -3.32 -13.45 -3.60
CA GLY A 83 -4.50 -12.78 -3.07
C GLY A 83 -4.09 -12.01 -1.83
N GLY A 84 -3.91 -10.70 -1.97
CA GLY A 84 -3.68 -9.83 -0.83
C GLY A 84 -4.77 -9.98 0.24
N ILE A 85 -4.39 -9.82 1.51
CA ILE A 85 -5.41 -9.74 2.57
C ILE A 85 -6.19 -8.44 2.36
N SER A 86 -7.51 -8.54 2.26
CA SER A 86 -8.36 -7.36 2.20
C SER A 86 -8.51 -6.71 3.59
N ARG A 87 -8.75 -5.39 3.61
CA ARG A 87 -9.07 -4.64 4.83
C ARG A 87 -10.24 -5.27 5.60
N GLU A 88 -11.21 -5.83 4.88
CA GLU A 88 -12.38 -6.50 5.44
C GLU A 88 -12.01 -7.79 6.16
N THR A 89 -11.04 -8.55 5.62
CA THR A 89 -10.53 -9.78 6.25
C THR A 89 -9.76 -9.43 7.53
N LEU A 90 -8.93 -8.40 7.49
CA LEU A 90 -8.24 -7.88 8.69
C LEU A 90 -9.23 -7.29 9.70
N ASN A 91 -10.29 -6.62 9.27
CA ASN A 91 -11.33 -6.09 10.16
C ASN A 91 -12.19 -7.20 10.79
N ALA A 92 -12.49 -8.27 10.03
CA ALA A 92 -13.24 -9.42 10.50
C ALA A 92 -12.43 -10.26 11.50
N GLN A 93 -11.11 -10.34 11.33
CA GLN A 93 -10.20 -10.93 12.30
C GLN A 93 -9.83 -9.96 13.45
N GLY A 94 -9.88 -8.66 13.20
CA GLY A 94 -9.38 -7.59 14.09
C GLY A 94 -10.41 -7.01 15.05
N GLY A 95 -11.71 -7.09 14.75
CA GLY A 95 -12.75 -6.50 15.59
C GLY A 95 -12.67 -4.98 15.62
N GLY A 96 -13.04 -4.34 14.50
CA GLY A 96 -13.44 -2.94 14.42
C GLY A 96 -12.36 -1.90 14.76
N LEU A 97 -11.87 -1.21 13.72
CA LEU A 97 -11.06 0.00 13.84
C LEU A 97 -11.84 1.06 14.66
N GLY A 98 -11.35 1.43 15.84
CA GLY A 98 -11.91 2.52 16.62
C GLY A 98 -11.74 3.86 15.87
N GLN A 99 -12.82 4.63 15.73
CA GLN A 99 -12.81 5.97 15.15
C GLN A 99 -11.82 6.89 15.88
N ALA A 100 -11.07 7.68 15.12
CA ALA A 100 -10.28 8.78 15.65
C ALA A 100 -11.20 9.84 16.29
N GLY A 101 -10.95 10.20 17.55
CA GLY A 101 -11.65 11.33 18.21
C GLY A 101 -12.11 11.10 19.65
N SER A 102 -12.00 9.91 20.24
CA SER A 102 -12.42 9.73 21.64
C SER A 102 -11.39 10.30 22.63
N PRO A 103 -11.84 11.04 23.68
CA PRO A 103 -10.98 11.54 24.74
C PRO A 103 -10.33 10.41 25.53
N VAL A 104 -9.24 10.75 26.23
CA VAL A 104 -8.45 9.86 27.10
C VAL A 104 -9.40 9.10 28.02
N GLY A 105 -9.57 7.78 27.80
CA GLY A 105 -10.38 6.97 28.70
C GLY A 105 -10.87 5.63 28.16
N GLN A 106 -11.09 5.46 26.85
CA GLN A 106 -11.55 4.17 26.29
C GLN A 106 -11.24 4.12 24.79
N ARG A 107 -10.06 3.63 24.42
CA ARG A 107 -9.75 3.27 23.02
C ARG A 107 -9.73 1.74 22.88
N LEU A 108 -10.42 1.24 21.86
CA LEU A 108 -10.47 -0.18 21.51
C LEU A 108 -9.14 -0.64 20.89
N GLY A 109 -8.68 -1.81 21.31
CA GLY A 109 -7.31 -2.31 21.26
C GLY A 109 -6.78 -2.87 19.93
N ASP A 110 -6.83 -2.08 18.86
CA ASP A 110 -6.05 -2.30 17.63
C ASP A 110 -5.35 -1.02 17.18
N GLN A 111 -4.53 -0.44 18.07
CA GLN A 111 -3.80 0.79 17.80
C GLN A 111 -2.35 0.70 18.31
N ALA A 112 -1.42 1.17 17.48
CA ALA A 112 -0.11 1.58 17.93
C ALA A 112 -0.13 3.08 18.18
N ALA A 113 0.56 3.52 19.22
CA ALA A 113 0.57 4.90 19.63
C ALA A 113 1.87 5.26 20.33
N TYR A 114 2.12 6.56 20.41
CA TYR A 114 3.14 7.14 21.26
C TYR A 114 2.61 8.34 22.04
N VAL A 115 3.36 8.73 23.06
CA VAL A 115 3.08 9.89 23.90
C VAL A 115 4.39 10.53 24.32
N LEU A 116 4.37 11.85 24.42
CA LEU A 116 5.44 12.64 25.01
C LEU A 116 5.10 12.92 26.47
N VAL A 117 5.96 12.46 27.37
CA VAL A 117 5.84 12.66 28.82
C VAL A 117 6.85 13.72 29.24
N PRO A 118 6.42 14.94 29.61
CA PRO A 118 7.32 15.95 30.13
C PRO A 118 7.89 15.53 31.48
N HIS A 119 9.09 16.02 31.81
CA HIS A 119 9.70 15.79 33.13
C HIS A 119 8.95 16.50 34.26
N THR A 120 8.20 17.55 33.94
CA THR A 120 7.30 18.21 34.89
C THR A 120 5.94 17.53 34.91
N PRO A 121 5.26 17.44 36.07
CA PRO A 121 3.96 16.79 36.16
C PRO A 121 2.95 17.49 35.24
N ALA A 122 2.51 16.79 34.20
CA ALA A 122 1.44 17.24 33.32
C ALA A 122 0.10 16.66 33.78
N THR A 123 -0.93 17.49 33.78
CA THR A 123 -2.31 17.08 34.10
C THR A 123 -2.99 16.34 32.95
N THR A 124 -2.51 16.53 31.72
CA THR A 124 -3.07 15.88 30.52
C THR A 124 -1.94 15.51 29.56
N LEU A 125 -1.93 14.26 29.09
CA LEU A 125 -1.03 13.77 28.06
C LEU A 125 -1.78 13.54 26.76
N THR A 126 -1.15 13.89 25.62
CA THR A 126 -1.73 13.69 24.28
C THR A 126 -1.18 12.41 23.67
N ILE A 127 -2.07 11.47 23.35
CA ILE A 127 -1.70 10.20 22.72
C ILE A 127 -1.79 10.36 21.19
N HIS A 128 -0.66 10.12 20.52
CA HIS A 128 -0.51 10.22 19.07
C HIS A 128 -0.56 8.82 18.43
N PRO A 129 -1.39 8.60 17.39
CA PRO A 129 -1.45 7.32 16.70
C PRO A 129 -0.19 7.08 15.84
N LEU A 130 0.30 5.83 15.81
CA LEU A 130 1.32 5.32 14.89
C LEU A 130 0.66 4.53 13.75
N SER A 131 -0.38 5.13 13.16
CA SER A 131 -1.18 4.58 12.07
C SER A 131 -1.74 5.72 11.23
N ASP A 132 -1.83 5.53 9.92
CA ASP A 132 -2.39 6.48 8.96
C ASP A 132 -3.28 5.75 7.94
N GLU A 133 -3.53 6.35 6.76
CA GLU A 133 -4.33 5.73 5.71
C GLU A 133 -3.66 4.47 5.11
N GLU A 134 -2.33 4.42 5.11
CA GLU A 134 -1.56 3.30 4.57
C GLU A 134 -1.31 2.23 5.65
N VAL A 135 -0.96 2.61 6.87
CA VAL A 135 -0.68 1.70 7.99
C VAL A 135 -1.98 1.37 8.74
N ILE A 136 -2.60 0.26 8.37
CA ILE A 136 -3.95 -0.11 8.82
C ILE A 136 -3.98 -0.90 10.13
N ALA A 137 -2.89 -1.56 10.52
CA ALA A 137 -2.77 -2.26 11.81
C ALA A 137 -1.30 -2.50 12.19
N VAL A 138 -1.02 -2.74 13.48
CA VAL A 138 0.34 -3.06 13.96
C VAL A 138 0.37 -4.47 14.56
N TRP A 139 1.37 -5.25 14.17
CA TRP A 139 1.49 -6.66 14.56
C TRP A 139 2.37 -6.85 15.80
N ARG A 140 3.44 -6.05 15.94
CA ARG A 140 4.37 -6.14 17.07
C ARG A 140 4.60 -4.79 17.76
N GLY A 141 4.92 -4.90 19.06
CA GLY A 141 5.34 -3.81 19.90
C GLY A 141 6.45 -2.98 19.26
N PRO A 142 6.33 -1.65 19.29
CA PRO A 142 7.35 -0.77 18.76
C PRO A 142 8.68 -0.98 19.49
N ARG A 143 9.78 -0.82 18.75
CA ARG A 143 11.11 -0.59 19.30
C ARG A 143 11.43 0.90 19.15
N LEU A 144 12.26 1.41 20.04
CA LEU A 144 12.59 2.83 20.10
C LEU A 144 14.10 3.01 20.25
N GLN A 145 14.67 3.91 19.47
CA GLN A 145 16.05 4.37 19.60
C GLN A 145 16.10 5.90 19.61
N ILE A 146 17.09 6.45 20.31
CA ILE A 146 17.29 7.89 20.42
C ILE A 146 18.50 8.31 19.57
N GLU A 147 18.32 9.37 18.80
CA GLU A 147 19.37 10.04 18.04
C GLU A 147 19.32 11.55 18.36
N GLY A 148 20.22 12.03 19.20
CA GLY A 148 20.22 13.43 19.65
C GLY A 148 18.89 13.80 20.31
N ASN A 149 18.13 14.69 19.68
CA ASN A 149 16.82 15.16 20.18
C ASN A 149 15.62 14.57 19.40
N ARG A 150 15.83 13.40 18.79
CA ARG A 150 14.83 12.70 17.98
C ARG A 150 14.73 11.25 18.42
N ALA A 151 13.51 10.76 18.55
CA ALA A 151 13.22 9.35 18.76
C ALA A 151 12.82 8.69 17.44
N TRP A 152 13.39 7.53 17.18
CA TRP A 152 13.04 6.67 16.06
C TRP A 152 12.29 5.45 16.56
N ILE A 153 11.06 5.29 16.10
CA ILE A 153 10.18 4.18 16.45
C ILE A 153 10.09 3.25 15.26
N ILE A 154 10.47 1.97 15.43
CA ILE A 154 10.37 0.96 14.37
C ILE A 154 9.38 -0.13 14.78
N LEU A 155 8.53 -0.55 13.85
CA LEU A 155 7.50 -1.57 14.09
C LEU A 155 7.16 -2.35 12.81
N SER A 156 6.58 -3.54 12.98
CA SER A 156 5.93 -4.28 11.88
C SER A 156 4.46 -3.90 11.84
N GLY A 157 4.02 -3.35 10.71
CA GLY A 157 2.64 -2.93 10.47
C GLY A 157 2.05 -3.52 9.19
N TRP A 158 0.76 -3.81 9.21
CA TRP A 158 -0.02 -4.07 8.01
C TRP A 158 -0.17 -2.77 7.23
N VAL A 159 0.40 -2.74 6.04
CA VAL A 159 0.36 -1.61 5.12
C VAL A 159 -0.57 -1.97 3.96
N GLN A 160 -1.63 -1.19 3.80
CA GLN A 160 -2.51 -1.24 2.65
C GLN A 160 -1.82 -0.56 1.47
N ARG A 161 -1.55 -1.33 0.41
CA ARG A 161 -1.28 -0.79 -0.91
C ARG A 161 -2.23 -1.43 -1.90
N HIS A 162 -3.00 -0.60 -2.60
CA HIS A 162 -3.96 -1.07 -3.59
C HIS A 162 -4.97 -2.02 -2.92
N ALA A 163 -5.36 -3.12 -3.59
CA ALA A 163 -6.30 -4.10 -3.06
C ALA A 163 -5.70 -5.07 -2.00
N SER A 164 -4.44 -4.89 -1.62
CA SER A 164 -3.72 -5.82 -0.73
C SER A 164 -3.13 -5.14 0.50
N ALA A 165 -3.27 -5.77 1.67
CA ALA A 165 -2.50 -5.45 2.85
C ALA A 165 -1.28 -6.37 2.97
N ARG A 166 -0.13 -5.81 3.35
CA ARG A 166 1.13 -6.55 3.55
C ARG A 166 1.78 -6.17 4.86
N LEU A 167 2.43 -7.14 5.50
CA LEU A 167 3.17 -6.89 6.72
C LEU A 167 4.55 -6.31 6.38
N GLN A 168 4.77 -5.04 6.72
CA GLN A 168 5.93 -4.24 6.32
C GLN A 168 6.55 -3.55 7.54
N ILE A 169 7.81 -3.12 7.39
CA ILE A 169 8.49 -2.34 8.42
C ILE A 169 8.15 -0.86 8.25
N VAL A 170 7.64 -0.27 9.32
CA VAL A 170 7.31 1.14 9.43
C VAL A 170 8.27 1.79 10.42
N LEU A 171 8.81 2.93 10.03
CA LEU A 171 9.67 3.78 10.85
C LEU A 171 8.96 5.12 11.07
N ALA A 172 8.88 5.56 12.32
CA ALA A 172 8.35 6.86 12.71
C ALA A 172 9.46 7.69 13.35
N SER A 173 9.61 8.95 12.94
CA SER A 173 10.50 9.90 13.60
C SER A 173 9.71 10.86 14.47
N VAL A 174 10.02 10.96 15.76
CA VAL A 174 9.37 11.87 16.72
C VAL A 174 10.39 12.89 17.25
N ASP A 175 10.06 14.17 17.16
CA ASP A 175 10.83 15.27 17.78
C ASP A 175 10.14 15.79 19.07
N GLU A 176 10.76 16.78 19.74
CA GLU A 176 10.19 17.39 20.96
C GLU A 176 8.84 18.10 20.73
N GLU A 177 8.51 18.43 19.48
CA GLU A 177 7.22 19.01 19.12
C GLU A 177 6.14 17.94 18.94
N GLY A 178 6.51 16.66 19.02
CA GLY A 178 5.62 15.53 18.83
C GLY A 178 5.22 15.29 17.38
N ARG A 179 5.97 15.83 16.41
CA ARG A 179 5.72 15.57 14.99
C ARG A 179 6.19 14.18 14.64
N SER A 180 5.31 13.36 14.07
CA SER A 180 5.64 12.03 13.56
C SER A 180 5.58 12.01 12.04
N GLY A 181 6.72 11.71 11.39
CA GLY A 181 6.77 11.30 9.99
C GLY A 181 6.80 9.77 9.90
N LEU A 182 5.77 9.15 9.35
CA LEU A 182 5.73 7.70 9.08
C LEU A 182 6.37 7.41 7.73
N THR A 183 7.30 6.46 7.70
CA THR A 183 7.98 6.00 6.50
C THR A 183 7.97 4.49 6.45
N ILE A 184 7.47 3.94 5.34
CA ILE A 184 7.56 2.51 5.06
C ILE A 184 8.96 2.21 4.53
N VAL A 185 9.73 1.40 5.26
CA VAL A 185 11.13 1.09 4.96
C VAL A 185 11.25 -0.05 3.95
N THR A 186 10.31 -0.99 3.98
CA THR A 186 10.33 -2.19 3.12
C THR A 186 9.47 -2.02 1.87
N LYS A 187 10.02 -2.42 0.73
CA LYS A 187 9.27 -2.57 -0.54
C LYS A 187 9.22 -4.03 -1.01
N THR A 188 9.46 -4.97 -0.10
CA THR A 188 9.51 -6.41 -0.40
C THR A 188 8.10 -7.01 -0.48
N TRP A 189 8.01 -8.13 -1.18
CA TRP A 189 6.78 -8.93 -1.31
C TRP A 189 6.57 -9.81 -0.08
N SER A 190 7.66 -10.28 0.52
CA SER A 190 7.63 -11.12 1.70
C SER A 190 7.25 -10.31 2.95
N PRO A 191 6.45 -10.90 3.86
CA PRO A 191 6.15 -10.25 5.13
C PRO A 191 7.43 -9.98 5.92
N SER A 192 7.59 -8.74 6.37
CA SER A 192 8.76 -8.27 7.11
C SER A 192 8.47 -8.25 8.61
N LEU A 193 9.20 -9.09 9.34
CA LEU A 193 8.94 -9.38 10.74
C LEU A 193 10.08 -8.93 11.65
N TRP A 194 9.73 -8.67 12.89
CA TRP A 194 10.69 -8.49 13.99
C TRP A 194 11.78 -7.46 13.68
N PRO A 195 11.38 -6.22 13.39
CA PRO A 195 12.35 -5.18 13.17
C PRO A 195 13.14 -4.92 14.44
N ASP A 196 14.40 -4.58 14.22
CA ASP A 196 15.26 -3.95 15.20
C ASP A 196 15.94 -2.74 14.56
N LEU A 197 16.28 -1.76 15.38
CA LEU A 197 16.91 -0.53 14.95
C LEU A 197 18.08 -0.22 15.89
N ALA A 198 19.18 0.23 15.29
CA ALA A 198 20.32 0.78 15.98
C ALA A 198 20.70 2.14 15.36
N VAL A 199 21.15 3.05 16.21
CA VAL A 199 21.69 4.36 15.83
C VAL A 199 23.19 4.32 16.07
N GLY A 200 23.98 4.57 15.02
CA GLY A 200 25.43 4.73 15.12
C GLY A 200 25.80 6.06 15.77
N GLY A 201 27.01 6.15 16.35
CA GLY A 201 27.49 7.40 16.98
C GLY A 201 27.66 8.58 16.01
N ASP A 202 27.62 8.29 14.70
CA ASP A 202 27.61 9.23 13.58
C ASP A 202 26.20 9.64 13.13
N GLY A 203 25.15 9.18 13.81
CA GLY A 203 23.75 9.35 13.40
C GLY A 203 23.28 8.34 12.34
N THR A 204 24.13 7.39 11.94
CA THR A 204 23.75 6.40 10.93
C THR A 204 22.74 5.42 11.50
N LEU A 205 21.56 5.36 10.89
CA LEU A 205 20.54 4.37 11.22
C LEU A 205 20.88 3.04 10.56
N ARG A 206 20.70 1.96 11.32
CA ARG A 206 20.79 0.57 10.85
C ARG A 206 19.55 -0.18 11.33
N ALA A 207 18.72 -0.58 10.39
CA ALA A 207 17.54 -1.39 10.65
C ALA A 207 17.79 -2.83 10.20
N THR A 208 17.27 -3.79 10.96
CA THR A 208 17.28 -5.19 10.56
C THR A 208 15.90 -5.81 10.76
N TRP A 209 15.54 -6.79 9.94
CA TRP A 209 14.29 -7.54 10.10
C TRP A 209 14.44 -8.93 9.48
N LEU A 210 13.45 -9.79 9.72
CA LEU A 210 13.38 -11.14 9.20
C LEU A 210 12.36 -11.21 8.07
N GLU A 211 12.72 -11.91 7.00
CA GLU A 211 11.81 -12.24 5.91
C GLU A 211 11.85 -13.75 5.63
N PRO A 212 10.71 -14.38 5.29
CA PRO A 212 10.69 -15.76 4.85
C PRO A 212 11.29 -15.89 3.44
N ILE A 213 12.04 -16.96 3.22
CA ILE A 213 12.57 -17.34 1.90
C ILE A 213 12.10 -18.73 1.44
N GLY A 214 11.13 -19.33 2.15
CA GLY A 214 10.57 -20.66 1.89
C GLY A 214 11.18 -21.78 2.74
N ASP A 215 10.53 -22.94 2.80
CA ASP A 215 10.99 -24.14 3.53
C ASP A 215 11.37 -23.89 5.01
N ASP A 216 10.58 -23.09 5.74
CA ASP A 216 10.88 -22.65 7.13
C ASP A 216 12.23 -21.94 7.30
N LYS A 217 12.81 -21.42 6.22
CA LYS A 217 14.04 -20.62 6.24
C LYS A 217 13.70 -19.14 6.23
N TYR A 218 14.52 -18.39 6.97
CA TYR A 218 14.42 -16.95 7.09
C TYR A 218 15.74 -16.30 6.69
N GLN A 219 15.65 -15.16 6.02
CA GLN A 219 16.77 -14.27 5.81
C GLN A 219 16.69 -13.09 6.78
N ILE A 220 17.86 -12.64 7.24
CA ILE A 220 17.97 -11.35 7.96
C ILE A 220 18.27 -10.30 6.90
N VAL A 221 17.36 -9.33 6.77
CA VAL A 221 17.54 -8.19 5.91
C VAL A 221 18.11 -7.04 6.73
N VAL A 222 19.06 -6.32 6.17
CA VAL A 222 19.71 -5.17 6.79
C VAL A 222 19.55 -3.97 5.87
N ALA A 223 19.10 -2.85 6.42
CA ALA A 223 19.10 -1.55 5.76
C ALA A 223 19.89 -0.54 6.58
N SER A 224 20.57 0.38 5.91
CA SER A 224 21.30 1.44 6.57
C SER A 224 21.27 2.73 5.78
N THR A 225 21.33 3.85 6.49
CA THR A 225 21.51 5.19 5.91
C THR A 225 22.97 5.51 5.61
N ALA A 226 23.91 4.60 5.89
CA ALA A 226 25.33 4.77 5.59
C ALA A 226 25.55 4.93 4.07
N PRO A 227 26.43 5.84 3.62
CA PRO A 227 26.78 5.99 2.21
C PRO A 227 27.24 4.68 1.57
N GLU A 228 28.05 3.90 2.29
CA GLU A 228 28.58 2.61 1.81
C GLU A 228 27.46 1.57 1.60
N ALA A 229 26.39 1.63 2.41
CA ALA A 229 25.24 0.75 2.24
C ALA A 229 24.41 1.14 1.02
N LEU A 230 24.26 2.44 0.73
CA LEU A 230 23.59 2.92 -0.48
C LEU A 230 24.36 2.51 -1.74
N GLU A 231 25.69 2.54 -1.71
CA GLU A 231 26.56 2.08 -2.80
C GLU A 231 26.49 0.55 -2.99
N ALA A 232 26.50 -0.22 -1.89
CA ALA A 232 26.40 -1.68 -1.93
C ALA A 232 25.01 -2.20 -2.34
N LEU A 233 23.94 -1.47 -1.98
CA LEU A 233 22.54 -1.80 -2.30
C LEU A 233 22.09 -1.24 -3.67
N GLY A 234 22.89 -0.38 -4.32
CA GLY A 234 22.67 0.10 -5.69
C GLY A 234 22.80 -0.96 -6.79
N GLY A 235 22.99 -2.23 -6.43
CA GLY A 235 23.04 -3.35 -7.37
C GLY A 235 21.64 -3.79 -7.82
N PHE A 236 21.36 -3.64 -9.12
CA PHE A 236 20.20 -4.20 -9.83
C PHE A 236 19.91 -5.65 -9.40
N ARG A 237 18.87 -5.88 -8.57
CA ARG A 237 18.42 -7.23 -8.19
C ARG A 237 17.28 -7.67 -9.12
N LEU A 238 17.64 -8.44 -10.14
CA LEU A 238 16.73 -9.05 -11.14
C LEU A 238 15.52 -9.81 -10.57
N VAL A 239 15.58 -10.26 -9.31
CA VAL A 239 14.52 -11.05 -8.66
C VAL A 239 13.30 -10.19 -8.30
N GLU A 240 13.47 -8.89 -8.02
CA GLU A 240 12.36 -8.00 -7.65
C GLU A 240 11.40 -7.74 -8.84
N TRP A 241 11.91 -7.82 -10.08
CA TRP A 241 11.10 -7.66 -11.30
C TRP A 241 10.28 -8.89 -11.67
N VAL A 242 10.73 -10.11 -11.32
CA VAL A 242 10.01 -11.33 -11.71
C VAL A 242 8.64 -11.39 -11.05
N GLY A 243 8.53 -10.91 -9.80
CA GLY A 243 7.26 -10.84 -9.07
C GLY A 243 6.31 -9.74 -9.58
N GLU A 244 6.83 -8.56 -9.92
CA GLU A 244 6.03 -7.49 -10.53
C GLU A 244 5.54 -7.89 -11.93
N ILE A 245 6.39 -8.50 -12.75
CA ILE A 245 6.00 -9.03 -14.07
C ILE A 245 5.02 -10.19 -13.93
N ALA A 246 5.18 -11.06 -12.93
CA ALA A 246 4.25 -12.16 -12.69
C ALA A 246 2.89 -11.64 -12.19
N THR A 247 2.87 -10.65 -11.30
CA THR A 247 1.61 -10.02 -10.83
C THR A 247 0.92 -9.30 -11.97
N VAL A 248 1.65 -8.49 -12.73
CA VAL A 248 1.13 -7.88 -13.97
C VAL A 248 0.67 -8.96 -14.95
N GLY A 249 1.39 -10.07 -15.07
CA GLY A 249 1.05 -11.20 -15.93
C GLY A 249 -0.23 -11.93 -15.48
N PHE A 250 -0.42 -12.12 -14.18
CA PHE A 250 -1.62 -12.71 -13.59
C PHE A 250 -2.81 -11.74 -13.61
N ASP A 251 -2.58 -10.43 -13.42
CA ASP A 251 -3.59 -9.39 -13.59
C ASP A 251 -4.03 -9.30 -15.07
N ILE A 252 -3.09 -9.42 -16.01
CA ILE A 252 -3.36 -9.55 -17.45
C ILE A 252 -4.13 -10.85 -17.76
N MET A 253 -3.79 -11.98 -17.12
CA MET A 253 -4.52 -13.24 -17.26
C MET A 253 -5.94 -13.18 -16.67
N GLY A 254 -6.11 -12.48 -15.55
CA GLY A 254 -7.43 -12.16 -15.00
C GLY A 254 -8.24 -11.32 -15.97
N LEU A 255 -7.61 -10.34 -16.62
CA LEU A 255 -8.24 -9.51 -17.65
C LEU A 255 -8.60 -10.28 -18.93
N LEU A 256 -7.90 -11.38 -19.25
CA LEU A 256 -8.27 -12.30 -20.33
C LEU A 256 -9.62 -13.00 -20.10
N SER A 257 -10.09 -13.12 -18.85
CA SER A 257 -11.47 -13.59 -18.59
C SER A 257 -12.54 -12.65 -19.15
N PHE A 258 -12.19 -11.39 -19.39
CA PHE A 258 -13.04 -10.39 -20.06
C PHE A 258 -12.87 -10.37 -21.59
N ALA A 259 -12.11 -11.30 -22.18
CA ALA A 259 -12.00 -11.42 -23.63
C ALA A 259 -13.37 -11.60 -24.33
N PRO A 260 -14.34 -12.39 -23.81
CA PRO A 260 -15.69 -12.47 -24.38
C PRO A 260 -16.40 -11.10 -24.41
N LEU A 261 -16.14 -10.27 -23.40
CA LEU A 261 -16.65 -8.90 -23.31
C LEU A 261 -16.17 -8.07 -24.50
N VAL A 262 -14.85 -8.05 -24.70
CA VAL A 262 -14.18 -7.30 -25.76
C VAL A 262 -14.60 -7.77 -27.14
N LEU A 263 -14.72 -9.09 -27.33
CA LEU A 263 -15.21 -9.67 -28.56
C LEU A 263 -16.63 -9.19 -28.91
N GLY A 264 -17.47 -8.96 -27.89
CA GLY A 264 -18.85 -8.49 -28.05
C GLY A 264 -18.97 -7.17 -28.84
N TRP A 265 -18.03 -6.23 -28.69
CA TRP A 265 -18.06 -4.96 -29.43
C TRP A 265 -17.08 -4.87 -30.61
N ILE A 266 -16.22 -5.88 -30.81
CA ILE A 266 -15.26 -5.92 -31.94
C ILE A 266 -15.76 -6.79 -33.09
N ILE A 267 -16.51 -7.87 -32.84
CA ILE A 267 -16.88 -8.83 -33.89
C ILE A 267 -17.68 -8.19 -35.04
N LEU A 268 -18.67 -7.35 -34.71
CA LEU A 268 -19.56 -6.77 -35.71
C LEU A 268 -18.85 -5.75 -36.61
N PRO A 269 -18.06 -4.78 -36.09
CA PRO A 269 -17.24 -3.93 -36.92
C PRO A 269 -16.11 -4.68 -37.65
N LEU A 270 -15.53 -5.72 -37.06
CA LEU A 270 -14.54 -6.57 -37.73
C LEU A 270 -15.14 -7.25 -38.97
N GLY A 271 -16.35 -7.80 -38.86
CA GLY A 271 -17.08 -8.38 -39.98
C GLY A 271 -17.34 -7.35 -41.09
N LEU A 272 -17.66 -6.11 -40.72
CA LEU A 272 -17.83 -5.00 -41.67
C LEU A 272 -16.53 -4.68 -42.43
N VAL A 273 -15.40 -4.59 -41.73
CA VAL A 273 -14.09 -4.34 -42.35
C VAL A 273 -13.70 -5.49 -43.25
N LEU A 274 -13.99 -6.73 -42.85
CA LEU A 274 -13.74 -7.92 -43.67
C LEU A 274 -14.54 -7.87 -44.97
N VAL A 275 -15.84 -7.55 -44.93
CA VAL A 275 -16.64 -7.32 -46.14
C VAL A 275 -16.06 -6.18 -46.98
N GLY A 276 -15.67 -5.07 -46.36
CA GLY A 276 -15.03 -3.94 -47.03
C GLY A 276 -13.74 -4.31 -47.78
N THR A 277 -12.96 -5.26 -47.26
CA THR A 277 -11.76 -5.77 -47.95
C THR A 277 -12.06 -6.54 -49.23
N PHE A 278 -13.19 -7.24 -49.31
CA PHE A 278 -13.59 -8.00 -50.49
C PHE A 278 -14.37 -7.17 -51.51
N VAL A 279 -15.15 -6.19 -51.05
CA VAL A 279 -16.06 -5.40 -51.89
C VAL A 279 -15.36 -4.20 -52.56
N SER A 280 -14.26 -3.69 -52.01
CA SER A 280 -13.58 -2.51 -52.54
C SER A 280 -12.45 -2.89 -53.52
N PRO A 281 -12.64 -2.75 -54.85
CA PRO A 281 -11.68 -3.23 -55.85
C PRO A 281 -10.49 -2.27 -56.03
N SER A 282 -10.61 -1.05 -55.51
CA SER A 282 -9.67 0.06 -55.71
C SER A 282 -8.45 0.03 -54.77
N GLY A 283 -8.31 -1.04 -53.99
CA GLY A 283 -7.17 -1.22 -53.10
C GLY A 283 -7.24 -0.39 -51.83
N VAL A 284 -6.28 -0.64 -50.95
CA VAL A 284 -6.31 -0.26 -49.54
C VAL A 284 -5.94 1.22 -49.30
N ARG A 285 -5.84 2.01 -50.37
CA ARG A 285 -5.50 3.43 -50.37
C ARG A 285 -6.51 4.19 -51.24
N GLY A 286 -7.61 4.60 -50.62
CA GLY A 286 -8.67 5.38 -51.28
C GLY A 286 -9.73 5.86 -50.29
N TRP A 287 -10.57 6.80 -50.71
CA TRP A 287 -11.67 7.34 -49.89
C TRP A 287 -12.62 6.23 -49.39
N GLN A 288 -12.85 5.19 -50.20
CA GLN A 288 -13.65 4.02 -49.82
C GLN A 288 -13.07 3.28 -48.60
N ALA A 289 -11.75 3.12 -48.53
CA ALA A 289 -11.08 2.50 -47.39
C ALA A 289 -11.22 3.35 -46.12
N ILE A 290 -11.15 4.69 -46.26
CA ILE A 290 -11.35 5.62 -45.14
C ILE A 290 -12.80 5.52 -44.65
N ALA A 291 -13.77 5.45 -45.58
CA ALA A 291 -15.18 5.28 -45.24
C ALA A 291 -15.42 3.95 -44.48
N TRP A 292 -14.85 2.83 -44.95
CA TRP A 292 -14.97 1.55 -44.25
C TRP A 292 -14.38 1.58 -42.84
N LEU A 293 -13.19 2.16 -42.64
CA LEU A 293 -12.60 2.30 -41.31
C LEU A 293 -13.40 3.24 -40.42
N GLY A 294 -13.89 4.36 -40.97
CA GLY A 294 -14.69 5.34 -40.22
C GLY A 294 -16.01 4.74 -39.74
N VAL A 295 -16.73 4.03 -40.63
CA VAL A 295 -17.98 3.35 -40.28
C VAL A 295 -17.72 2.23 -39.26
N ALA A 296 -16.65 1.45 -39.42
CA ALA A 296 -16.29 0.42 -38.45
C ALA A 296 -15.94 1.01 -37.07
N ALA A 297 -15.20 2.12 -37.02
CA ALA A 297 -14.87 2.80 -35.77
C ALA A 297 -16.12 3.31 -35.06
N LEU A 298 -17.04 3.98 -35.79
CA LEU A 298 -18.31 4.44 -35.23
C LEU A 298 -19.17 3.27 -34.73
N LEU A 299 -19.22 2.19 -35.50
CA LEU A 299 -19.97 0.99 -35.15
C LEU A 299 -19.41 0.34 -33.88
N GLN A 300 -18.09 0.29 -33.72
CA GLN A 300 -17.45 -0.21 -32.50
C GLN A 300 -17.82 0.64 -31.28
N LEU A 301 -17.76 1.97 -31.39
CA LEU A 301 -18.14 2.87 -30.31
C LEU A 301 -19.62 2.73 -29.94
N ALA A 302 -20.49 2.56 -30.94
CA ALA A 302 -21.92 2.31 -30.72
C ALA A 302 -22.17 0.97 -30.01
N CYS A 303 -21.52 -0.11 -30.46
CA CYS A 303 -21.61 -1.42 -29.82
C CYS A 303 -21.07 -1.39 -28.38
N LYS A 304 -19.92 -0.74 -28.16
CA LYS A 304 -19.32 -0.58 -26.82
C LYS A 304 -20.23 0.21 -25.90
N ARG A 305 -20.81 1.33 -26.37
CA ARG A 305 -21.76 2.14 -25.60
C ARG A 305 -23.04 1.38 -25.26
N PHE A 306 -23.56 0.57 -26.19
CA PHE A 306 -24.78 -0.21 -25.99
C PHE A 306 -24.57 -1.35 -24.99
N LEU A 307 -23.46 -2.09 -25.10
CA LEU A 307 -23.17 -3.22 -24.22
C LEU A 307 -22.68 -2.75 -22.84
N PHE A 308 -21.84 -1.71 -22.79
CA PHE A 308 -21.20 -1.22 -21.56
C PHE A 308 -21.13 0.30 -21.54
N PRO A 309 -22.24 0.99 -21.22
CA PRO A 309 -22.29 2.44 -21.21
C PRO A 309 -21.28 3.07 -20.22
N ALA A 310 -20.99 2.38 -19.12
CA ALA A 310 -20.01 2.83 -18.12
C ALA A 310 -18.57 2.92 -18.65
N LEU A 311 -18.19 2.13 -19.67
CA LEU A 311 -16.84 2.17 -20.28
C LEU A 311 -16.69 3.28 -21.32
N LEU A 312 -17.78 3.98 -21.66
CA LEU A 312 -17.77 5.12 -22.57
C LEU A 312 -18.72 6.20 -22.03
N PRO A 313 -18.36 6.86 -20.91
CA PRO A 313 -19.14 7.94 -20.32
C PRO A 313 -19.07 9.18 -21.22
N LEU A 314 -20.15 9.41 -21.96
CA LEU A 314 -20.40 10.68 -22.67
C LEU A 314 -21.30 11.51 -21.76
N GLY A 315 -20.69 12.11 -20.74
CA GLY A 315 -21.36 12.90 -19.72
C GLY A 315 -21.13 14.40 -19.90
N PRO A 316 -21.73 15.24 -19.04
CA PRO A 316 -21.47 16.68 -19.04
C PRO A 316 -20.05 17.04 -18.58
N ASP A 317 -19.32 16.10 -17.95
CA ASP A 317 -17.93 16.31 -17.55
C ASP A 317 -16.99 16.20 -18.76
N PRO A 318 -16.30 17.29 -19.14
CA PRO A 318 -15.36 17.28 -20.25
C PRO A 318 -14.12 16.42 -20.00
N ALA A 319 -13.69 16.24 -18.74
CA ALA A 319 -12.50 15.46 -18.40
C ALA A 319 -12.74 13.95 -18.57
N GLU A 320 -13.88 13.44 -18.10
CA GLU A 320 -14.28 12.04 -18.28
C GLU A 320 -14.54 11.71 -19.76
N THR A 321 -15.16 12.65 -20.48
CA THR A 321 -15.40 12.52 -21.92
C THR A 321 -14.09 12.51 -22.71
N ALA A 322 -13.15 13.40 -22.37
CA ALA A 322 -11.82 13.41 -23.00
C ALA A 322 -11.06 12.11 -22.73
N LEU A 323 -11.11 11.62 -21.49
CA LEU A 323 -10.43 10.39 -21.07
C LEU A 323 -11.01 9.14 -21.74
N SER A 324 -12.32 9.09 -21.99
CA SER A 324 -12.98 7.98 -22.69
C SER A 324 -12.75 7.97 -24.20
N LEU A 325 -12.53 9.14 -24.81
CA LEU A 325 -12.22 9.29 -26.23
C LEU A 325 -10.71 9.20 -26.55
N LEU A 326 -9.85 9.39 -25.55
CA LEU A 326 -8.39 9.27 -25.68
C LEU A 326 -7.91 8.01 -26.41
N PRO A 327 -8.35 6.77 -26.07
CA PRO A 327 -7.90 5.56 -26.77
C PRO A 327 -8.38 5.50 -28.22
N THR A 328 -9.57 6.03 -28.51
CA THR A 328 -10.12 6.13 -29.86
C THR A 328 -9.24 7.03 -30.73
N LEU A 329 -8.81 8.18 -30.18
CA LEU A 329 -7.92 9.12 -30.88
C LEU A 329 -6.51 8.56 -31.06
N LEU A 330 -5.96 7.89 -30.04
CA LEU A 330 -4.67 7.21 -30.13
C LEU A 330 -4.69 6.08 -31.15
N GLY A 331 -5.72 5.22 -31.12
CA GLY A 331 -5.90 4.13 -32.08
C GLY A 331 -6.07 4.63 -33.51
N ALA A 332 -6.82 5.71 -33.72
CA ALA A 332 -6.95 6.36 -35.02
C ALA A 332 -5.60 6.96 -35.49
N GLY A 333 -4.84 7.58 -34.60
CA GLY A 333 -3.50 8.10 -34.87
C GLY A 333 -2.51 6.99 -35.28
N LEU A 334 -2.52 5.87 -34.57
CA LEU A 334 -1.69 4.70 -34.90
C LEU A 334 -2.08 4.08 -36.24
N ALA A 335 -3.38 3.90 -36.48
CA ALA A 335 -3.89 3.43 -37.77
C ALA A 335 -3.48 4.37 -38.92
N TRP A 336 -3.51 5.68 -38.69
CA TRP A 336 -3.06 6.69 -39.65
C TRP A 336 -1.56 6.64 -39.92
N ILE A 337 -0.74 6.50 -38.87
CA ILE A 337 0.72 6.35 -39.01
C ILE A 337 1.05 5.07 -39.80
N TYR A 338 0.41 3.95 -39.45
CA TYR A 338 0.54 2.69 -40.18
C TYR A 338 0.19 2.87 -41.67
N TRP A 339 -0.96 3.50 -41.95
CA TRP A 339 -1.39 3.79 -43.30
C TRP A 339 -0.36 4.60 -44.08
N ARG A 340 0.23 5.63 -43.45
CA ARG A 340 1.25 6.47 -44.11
C ARG A 340 2.56 5.73 -44.37
N ARG A 341 2.98 4.85 -43.46
CA ARG A 341 4.31 4.21 -43.54
C ARG A 341 4.34 2.95 -44.41
N VAL A 342 3.21 2.27 -44.59
CA VAL A 342 3.18 1.00 -45.34
C VAL A 342 2.77 1.24 -46.80
N GLU A 343 3.51 0.67 -47.74
CA GLU A 343 3.27 0.84 -49.18
C GLU A 343 1.91 0.23 -49.62
N LYS A 344 1.58 -0.94 -49.06
CA LYS A 344 0.33 -1.66 -49.25
C LYS A 344 -0.33 -1.88 -47.89
N PRO A 345 -0.97 -0.85 -47.30
CA PRO A 345 -1.63 -1.02 -46.00
C PRO A 345 -2.74 -2.06 -46.12
N LEU A 346 -3.18 -2.63 -44.99
CA LEU A 346 -4.32 -3.55 -44.94
C LEU A 346 -5.40 -2.92 -44.07
N LEU A 347 -6.65 -2.92 -44.55
CA LEU A 347 -7.81 -2.40 -43.81
C LEU A 347 -7.97 -3.11 -42.47
N LEU A 348 -7.80 -4.44 -42.48
CA LEU A 348 -7.83 -5.27 -41.29
C LEU A 348 -6.75 -4.86 -40.28
N ALA A 349 -5.53 -4.59 -40.75
CA ALA A 349 -4.43 -4.17 -39.86
C ALA A 349 -4.67 -2.76 -39.31
N ALA A 350 -5.16 -1.82 -40.12
CA ALA A 350 -5.49 -0.48 -39.68
C ALA A 350 -6.64 -0.48 -38.64
N TYR A 351 -7.67 -1.28 -38.87
CA TYR A 351 -8.73 -1.51 -37.89
C TYR A 351 -8.20 -2.21 -36.63
N GLY A 352 -7.27 -3.16 -36.77
CA GLY A 352 -6.62 -3.84 -35.66
C GLY A 352 -5.89 -2.90 -34.71
N PHE A 353 -5.18 -1.88 -35.21
CA PHE A 353 -4.58 -0.84 -34.37
C PHE A 353 -5.62 -0.04 -33.59
N PHE A 354 -6.74 0.30 -34.24
CA PHE A 354 -7.85 0.99 -33.60
C PHE A 354 -8.51 0.14 -32.51
N ALA A 355 -8.96 -1.06 -32.87
CA ALA A 355 -9.68 -1.97 -31.98
C ALA A 355 -8.80 -2.47 -30.83
N GLY A 356 -7.53 -2.75 -31.09
CA GLY A 356 -6.57 -3.17 -30.07
C GLY A 356 -6.29 -2.08 -29.04
N THR A 357 -6.09 -0.83 -29.49
CA THR A 357 -5.84 0.30 -28.58
C THR A 357 -7.05 0.58 -27.69
N ASP A 358 -8.27 0.56 -28.27
CA ASP A 358 -9.52 0.70 -27.50
C ASP A 358 -9.74 -0.45 -26.52
N ALA A 359 -9.50 -1.69 -26.92
CA ALA A 359 -9.64 -2.86 -26.05
C ALA A 359 -8.67 -2.82 -24.87
N ILE A 360 -7.39 -2.54 -25.12
CA ILE A 360 -6.36 -2.43 -24.07
C ILE A 360 -6.76 -1.33 -23.09
N PHE A 361 -7.08 -0.13 -23.57
CA PHE A 361 -7.43 0.96 -22.67
C PHE A 361 -8.72 0.69 -21.88
N SER A 362 -9.71 0.05 -22.50
CA SER A 362 -10.95 -0.32 -21.82
C SER A 362 -10.70 -1.31 -20.69
N LEU A 363 -9.87 -2.33 -20.94
CA LEU A 363 -9.57 -3.37 -19.97
C LEU A 363 -8.62 -2.90 -18.86
N PHE A 364 -7.58 -2.14 -19.19
CA PHE A 364 -6.52 -1.80 -18.25
C PHE A 364 -6.72 -0.45 -17.55
N VAL A 365 -7.53 0.45 -18.10
CA VAL A 365 -7.72 1.80 -17.54
C VAL A 365 -9.15 2.02 -17.06
N MET A 366 -10.15 1.68 -17.88
CA MET A 366 -11.55 1.98 -17.55
C MET A 366 -12.18 0.93 -16.63
N LEU A 367 -11.98 -0.36 -16.93
CA LEU A 367 -12.56 -1.44 -16.12
C LEU A 367 -12.09 -1.42 -14.66
N PRO A 368 -10.80 -1.21 -14.33
CA PRO A 368 -10.35 -1.14 -12.94
C PRO A 368 -10.95 0.07 -12.23
N ARG A 369 -11.02 1.23 -12.89
CA ARG A 369 -11.65 2.43 -12.31
C ARG A 369 -13.11 2.20 -11.94
N LEU A 370 -13.87 1.48 -12.77
CA LEU A 370 -15.26 1.15 -12.48
C LEU A 370 -15.40 0.14 -11.34
N LEU A 371 -14.52 -0.87 -11.30
CA LEU A 371 -14.55 -1.90 -10.25
C LEU A 371 -14.08 -1.39 -8.88
N TRP A 372 -13.30 -0.31 -8.83
CA TRP A 372 -12.73 0.25 -7.59
C TRP A 372 -13.50 1.47 -7.08
N ALA A 373 -14.36 2.06 -7.92
CA ALA A 373 -15.28 3.13 -7.53
C ALA A 373 -16.65 2.60 -7.03
N ALA A 374 -16.94 1.32 -7.23
CA ALA A 374 -18.08 0.59 -6.69
C ALA A 374 -17.68 -0.14 -5.40
#